data_AF-A0A6I1NNF1-F1
#
_entry.id   AF-A0A6I1NNF1-F1
#
_cell.length_a   1.000
_cell.length_b   1.000
_cell.length_c   1.000
_cell.angle_alpha   90.00
_cell.angle_beta   90.00
_cell.angle_gamma   90.00
#
_symmetry.space_group_name_H-M   'P 1'
#
loop_
_entity.id
_entity.type
_entity.pdbx_description
1 polymer ?
#
loop_
_entity_poly.entity_id
_entity_poly.type
_entity_poly.pdbx_seq_one_letter_code
_entity_poly.pdbx_strand_id
1 'polypeptide(L)'
;TWLQQRQPDVLFYIFNDHVTSFFFDHYSAFTLGVDEQYGVADEGGNPRDLPPVGGHAALSRHIGQSLMADEFDMSFFRDKPLDHGFFSPMSALLPCDESWPVQIVPLQVGVLQLPIPTARRCYKLGQALRRAIESYPEDLKVAIVATGGVSHQVHGERCGFNNPE
;
A
#
# COMPACT_ATOMS: atom_id res chain seq x y z
N THR A 1 -6.78 3.91 19.84
CA THR A 1 -5.45 3.64 19.24
C THR A 1 -4.75 4.95 18.89
N TRP A 2 -3.44 4.95 18.57
CA TRP A 2 -2.72 6.15 18.13
C TRP A 2 -3.38 6.82 16.91
N LEU A 3 -3.86 6.02 15.95
CA LEU A 3 -4.57 6.51 14.78
C LEU A 3 -5.87 7.24 15.16
N GLN A 4 -6.66 6.71 16.10
CA GLN A 4 -7.86 7.39 16.61
C GLN A 4 -7.55 8.72 17.32
N GLN A 5 -6.37 8.83 17.97
CA GLN A 5 -5.95 10.06 18.65
C GLN A 5 -5.40 11.12 17.69
N ARG A 6 -4.65 10.69 16.66
CA ARG A 6 -4.03 11.61 15.69
C ARG A 6 -4.97 11.99 14.55
N GLN A 7 -5.93 11.14 14.23
CA GLN A 7 -6.93 11.34 13.18
C GLN A 7 -6.27 11.81 11.88
N PRO A 8 -5.36 11.02 11.27
CA PRO A 8 -4.78 11.40 9.99
C PRO A 8 -5.87 11.52 8.93
N ASP A 9 -5.75 12.50 8.04
CA ASP A 9 -6.68 12.69 6.92
C ASP A 9 -6.44 11.62 5.85
N VAL A 10 -5.16 11.25 5.64
CA VAL A 10 -4.74 10.26 4.65
C VAL A 10 -3.73 9.28 5.23
N LEU A 11 -3.86 8.01 4.87
CA LEU A 11 -2.82 6.99 5.04
C LEU A 11 -2.08 6.78 3.71
N PHE A 12 -0.78 7.08 3.68
CA PHE A 12 0.08 6.56 2.62
C PHE A 12 0.44 5.11 2.96
N TYR A 13 -0.12 4.16 2.21
CA TYR A 13 -0.16 2.75 2.61
C TYR A 13 0.70 1.89 1.70
N ILE A 14 1.77 1.31 2.25
CA ILE A 14 2.75 0.49 1.55
C ILE A 14 2.49 -0.97 1.88
N PHE A 15 2.24 -1.77 0.84
CA PHE A 15 1.96 -3.21 0.96
C PHE A 15 2.50 -3.94 -0.28
N ASN A 16 2.41 -5.27 -0.29
CA ASN A 16 2.51 -6.05 -1.52
C ASN A 16 1.18 -6.76 -1.77
N ASP A 17 0.79 -6.83 -3.03
CA ASP A 17 -0.26 -7.73 -3.49
C ASP A 17 0.29 -9.16 -3.57
N HIS A 18 -0.55 -10.13 -3.24
CA HIS A 18 -0.23 -11.56 -3.16
C HIS A 18 -0.69 -12.31 -4.42
N VAL A 19 -0.46 -11.70 -5.58
CA VAL A 19 -0.75 -12.27 -6.90
C VAL A 19 -2.26 -12.39 -7.13
N THR A 20 -2.99 -11.34 -6.72
CA THR A 20 -4.45 -11.23 -6.84
C THR A 20 -4.79 -10.17 -7.89
N SER A 21 -4.53 -8.90 -7.58
CA SER A 21 -4.77 -7.79 -8.50
C SER A 21 -3.59 -7.53 -9.45
N PHE A 22 -2.40 -7.97 -9.05
CA PHE A 22 -1.15 -7.83 -9.79
C PHE A 22 -0.55 -9.20 -10.06
N PHE A 23 -0.88 -9.75 -11.22
CA PHE A 23 -0.39 -11.06 -11.66
C PHE A 23 0.98 -10.92 -12.37
N PHE A 24 1.72 -12.02 -12.48
CA PHE A 24 3.10 -12.01 -13.00
C PHE A 24 3.23 -11.70 -14.50
N ASP A 25 2.12 -11.62 -15.24
CA ASP A 25 2.10 -11.12 -16.61
C ASP A 25 2.27 -9.59 -16.68
N HIS A 26 1.93 -8.87 -15.60
CA HIS A 26 2.17 -7.44 -15.44
C HIS A 26 2.44 -7.09 -13.96
N TYR A 27 3.70 -7.25 -13.55
CA TYR A 27 4.14 -7.09 -12.17
C TYR A 27 5.28 -6.06 -12.05
N SER A 28 4.98 -4.91 -11.46
CA SER A 28 5.90 -3.78 -11.37
C SER A 28 6.55 -3.63 -9.98
N ALA A 29 7.71 -2.98 -9.95
CA ALA A 29 8.47 -2.73 -8.73
C ALA A 29 7.73 -1.82 -7.73
N PHE A 30 7.20 -0.69 -8.20
CA PHE A 30 6.47 0.30 -7.40
C PHE A 30 5.23 0.75 -8.16
N THR A 31 4.05 0.42 -7.65
CA THR A 31 2.77 0.66 -8.33
C THR A 31 1.85 1.51 -7.45
N LEU A 32 1.64 2.77 -7.84
CA LEU A 32 0.86 3.74 -7.08
C LEU A 32 -0.62 3.76 -7.53
N GLY A 33 -1.54 3.65 -6.58
CA GLY A 33 -2.97 3.77 -6.84
C GLY A 33 -3.38 5.22 -6.99
N VAL A 34 -4.17 5.51 -8.03
CA VAL A 34 -4.60 6.87 -8.39
C VAL A 34 -6.13 7.03 -8.48
N ASP A 35 -6.88 6.07 -7.95
CA ASP A 35 -8.35 6.13 -7.87
C ASP A 35 -8.87 6.82 -6.61
N GLU A 36 -10.15 7.18 -6.68
CA GLU A 36 -10.94 7.78 -5.60
C GLU A 36 -11.51 6.75 -4.63
N GLN A 37 -11.45 5.45 -4.97
CA GLN A 37 -11.99 4.37 -4.16
C GLN A 37 -11.34 3.03 -4.52
N TYR A 38 -11.20 2.15 -3.53
CA TYR A 38 -10.69 0.79 -3.71
C TYR A 38 -11.60 -0.23 -3.02
N GLY A 39 -12.09 -1.20 -3.79
CA GLY A 39 -12.87 -2.34 -3.29
C GLY A 39 -12.00 -3.48 -2.75
N VAL A 40 -12.64 -4.44 -2.09
CA VAL A 40 -12.00 -5.66 -1.58
C VAL A 40 -11.82 -6.67 -2.70
N ALA A 41 -10.64 -7.25 -2.83
CA ALA A 41 -10.37 -8.24 -3.86
C ALA A 41 -11.03 -9.59 -3.51
N ASP A 42 -11.43 -10.33 -4.54
CA ASP A 42 -11.73 -11.76 -4.40
C ASP A 42 -10.42 -12.54 -4.50
N GLU A 43 -10.06 -13.21 -3.41
CA GLU A 43 -8.83 -14.00 -3.30
C GLU A 43 -9.10 -15.51 -3.49
N GLY A 44 -10.21 -15.84 -4.18
CA GLY A 44 -10.69 -17.21 -4.42
C GLY A 44 -11.76 -17.68 -3.42
N GLY A 45 -12.20 -16.79 -2.53
CA GLY A 45 -13.14 -17.07 -1.44
C GLY A 45 -14.35 -16.15 -1.40
N ASN A 46 -14.59 -15.38 -2.47
CA ASN A 46 -15.38 -14.15 -2.51
C ASN A 46 -14.72 -13.00 -1.73
N PRO A 47 -15.02 -11.73 -2.09
CA PRO A 47 -14.55 -10.58 -1.33
C PRO A 47 -15.04 -10.62 0.12
N ARG A 48 -14.20 -10.18 1.06
CA ARG A 48 -14.62 -9.97 2.45
C ARG A 48 -15.71 -8.90 2.52
N ASP A 49 -16.63 -9.07 3.47
CA ASP A 49 -17.69 -8.09 3.76
C ASP A 49 -17.10 -6.87 4.51
N LEU A 50 -16.42 -6.00 3.77
CA LEU A 50 -15.89 -4.73 4.24
C LEU A 50 -16.27 -3.64 3.24
N PRO A 51 -16.57 -2.41 3.70
CA PRO A 51 -16.83 -1.32 2.79
C PRO A 51 -15.56 -0.99 1.98
N PRO A 52 -15.70 -0.51 0.74
CA PRO A 52 -14.58 0.01 -0.03
C PRO A 52 -13.95 1.22 0.69
N VAL A 53 -12.64 1.39 0.55
CA VAL A 53 -11.89 2.50 1.15
C VAL A 53 -11.76 3.67 0.18
N GLY A 54 -11.90 4.89 0.69
CA GLY A 54 -11.71 6.10 -0.11
C GLY A 54 -10.24 6.32 -0.49
N GLY A 55 -9.99 6.73 -1.72
CA GLY A 55 -8.68 7.10 -2.24
C GLY A 55 -8.51 8.62 -2.35
N HIS A 56 -7.32 9.13 -2.07
CA HIS A 56 -7.02 10.55 -2.18
C HIS A 56 -6.33 10.88 -3.53
N ALA A 57 -7.11 10.89 -4.61
CA ALA A 57 -6.60 10.98 -5.99
C ALA A 57 -5.69 12.20 -6.28
N ALA A 58 -5.97 13.37 -5.68
CA ALA A 58 -5.16 14.57 -5.87
C ALA A 58 -3.75 14.41 -5.29
N LEU A 59 -3.63 13.99 -4.03
CA LEU A 59 -2.37 13.61 -3.39
C LEU A 59 -1.66 12.47 -4.14
N SER A 60 -2.36 11.42 -4.60
CA SER A 60 -1.75 10.37 -5.42
C SER A 60 -1.09 10.93 -6.68
N ARG A 61 -1.77 11.84 -7.39
CA ARG A 61 -1.22 12.49 -8.59
C ARG A 61 0.01 13.34 -8.27
N HIS A 62 -0.05 14.13 -7.20
CA HIS A 62 1.07 14.96 -6.74
C HIS A 62 2.30 14.11 -6.40
N ILE A 63 2.10 13.04 -5.62
CA ILE A 63 3.18 12.12 -5.25
C ILE A 63 3.74 11.43 -6.50
N GLY A 64 2.88 10.94 -7.39
CA GLY A 64 3.31 10.33 -8.65
C GLY A 64 4.18 11.25 -9.50
N GLN A 65 3.78 12.51 -9.65
CA GLN A 65 4.56 13.53 -10.37
C GLN A 65 5.92 13.80 -9.69
N SER A 66 5.92 13.96 -8.37
CA SER A 66 7.15 14.20 -7.60
C SER A 66 8.12 13.03 -7.69
N LEU A 67 7.65 11.79 -7.58
CA LEU A 67 8.50 10.60 -7.68
C LEU A 67 9.10 10.41 -9.07
N MET A 68 8.31 10.65 -10.12
CA MET A 68 8.80 10.62 -11.50
C MET A 68 9.84 11.71 -11.76
N ALA A 69 9.68 12.91 -11.17
CA ALA A 69 10.67 13.99 -11.23
C ALA A 69 11.97 13.65 -10.47
N ASP A 70 11.88 12.87 -9.39
CA ASP A 70 13.00 12.34 -8.61
C ASP A 70 13.63 11.06 -9.24
N GLU A 71 13.33 10.77 -10.50
CA GLU A 71 13.85 9.64 -11.29
C GLU A 71 13.51 8.25 -10.73
N PHE A 72 12.34 8.10 -10.10
CA PHE A 72 11.76 6.79 -9.82
C PHE A 72 10.87 6.35 -10.98
N ASP A 73 11.18 5.19 -11.57
CA ASP A 73 10.28 4.53 -12.52
C ASP A 73 9.06 3.99 -11.76
N MET A 74 7.92 4.68 -11.91
CA MET A 74 6.67 4.32 -11.26
C MET A 74 5.73 3.64 -12.25
N SER A 75 4.97 2.66 -11.76
CA SER A 75 3.72 2.23 -12.37
C SER A 75 2.54 2.86 -11.64
N PHE A 76 1.41 2.97 -12.33
CA PHE A 76 0.17 3.51 -11.78
C PHE A 76 -0.97 2.55 -12.07
N PHE A 77 -1.92 2.45 -11.15
CA PHE A 77 -3.07 1.57 -11.36
C PHE A 77 -4.40 2.25 -11.00
N ARG A 78 -5.43 1.78 -11.70
CA ARG A 78 -6.83 2.11 -11.52
C ARG A 78 -7.67 0.85 -11.71
N ASP A 79 -8.91 0.86 -11.25
CA ASP A 79 -9.92 -0.18 -11.41
C ASP A 79 -9.42 -1.56 -10.95
N LYS A 80 -8.63 -1.59 -9.86
CA LYS A 80 -8.14 -2.81 -9.22
C LYS A 80 -8.52 -2.82 -7.74
N PRO A 81 -9.07 -3.93 -7.23
CA PRO A 81 -9.33 -4.07 -5.82
C PRO A 81 -8.02 -4.29 -5.03
N LEU A 82 -8.06 -4.15 -3.70
CA LEU A 82 -6.93 -4.42 -2.82
C LEU A 82 -7.13 -5.76 -2.09
N ASP A 83 -6.05 -6.50 -1.91
CA ASP A 83 -6.05 -7.80 -1.24
C ASP A 83 -5.85 -7.68 0.28
N HIS A 84 -5.63 -8.82 0.93
CA HIS A 84 -5.36 -8.92 2.35
C HIS A 84 -4.10 -8.17 2.80
N GLY A 85 -3.13 -7.89 1.93
CA GLY A 85 -1.94 -7.10 2.26
C GLY A 85 -2.31 -5.68 2.74
N PHE A 86 -3.46 -5.17 2.30
CA PHE A 86 -4.08 -3.95 2.78
C PHE A 86 -5.21 -4.21 3.80
N PHE A 87 -6.23 -5.00 3.43
CA PHE A 87 -7.45 -5.09 4.24
C PHE A 87 -7.27 -5.89 5.53
N SER A 88 -6.29 -6.80 5.63
CA SER A 88 -6.06 -7.54 6.87
C SER A 88 -5.60 -6.61 8.00
N PRO A 89 -4.49 -5.85 7.88
CA PRO A 89 -4.09 -4.94 8.95
C PRO A 89 -5.05 -3.77 9.14
N MET A 90 -5.64 -3.24 8.06
CA MET A 90 -6.60 -2.13 8.18
C MET A 90 -7.79 -2.47 9.05
N SER A 91 -8.40 -3.66 8.86
CA SER A 91 -9.54 -4.12 9.66
C SER A 91 -9.21 -4.33 11.15
N ALA A 92 -7.93 -4.48 11.50
CA ALA A 92 -7.47 -4.55 12.89
C ALA A 92 -7.09 -3.18 13.46
N LEU A 93 -6.64 -2.24 12.63
CA LEU A 93 -6.15 -0.93 13.05
C LEU A 93 -7.26 0.11 13.27
N LEU A 94 -8.32 0.04 12.46
CA LEU A 94 -9.42 1.00 12.46
C LEU A 94 -10.77 0.28 12.35
N PRO A 95 -11.80 0.72 13.10
CA PRO A 95 -13.17 0.28 12.86
C PRO A 95 -13.66 0.80 11.51
N CYS A 96 -14.54 0.02 10.86
CA CYS A 96 -15.04 0.30 9.51
C CYS A 96 -16.51 -0.12 9.35
N ASP A 97 -17.37 0.27 10.29
CA ASP A 97 -18.77 -0.19 10.36
C ASP A 97 -19.53 0.05 9.04
N GLU A 98 -19.63 1.31 8.60
CA GLU A 98 -20.26 1.67 7.30
C GLU A 98 -19.25 2.28 6.32
N SER A 99 -18.18 2.88 6.82
CA SER A 99 -17.12 3.50 6.01
C SER A 99 -15.82 3.60 6.80
N TRP A 100 -14.72 3.77 6.07
CA TRP A 100 -13.41 4.01 6.67
C TRP A 100 -13.27 5.48 7.07
N PRO A 101 -12.73 5.80 8.28
CA PRO A 101 -12.61 7.17 8.76
C PRO A 101 -11.44 7.95 8.13
N VAL A 102 -10.78 7.38 7.11
CA VAL A 102 -9.56 7.89 6.48
C VAL A 102 -9.60 7.63 4.99
N GLN A 103 -8.91 8.46 4.21
CA GLN A 103 -8.58 8.15 2.83
C GLN A 103 -7.21 7.49 2.73
N ILE A 104 -6.91 6.87 1.59
CA ILE A 104 -5.62 6.21 1.35
C ILE A 104 -4.94 6.67 0.06
N VAL A 105 -3.63 6.50 0.03
CA VAL A 105 -2.81 6.45 -1.19
C VAL A 105 -2.06 5.11 -1.15
N PRO A 106 -2.52 4.07 -1.86
CA PRO A 106 -1.90 2.76 -1.81
C PRO A 106 -0.68 2.69 -2.74
N LEU A 107 0.42 2.15 -2.23
CA LEU A 107 1.63 1.81 -2.97
C LEU A 107 1.85 0.29 -2.86
N GLN A 108 1.58 -0.42 -3.94
CA GLN A 108 1.95 -1.83 -4.07
C GLN A 108 3.45 -1.92 -4.44
N VAL A 109 4.18 -2.76 -3.73
CA VAL A 109 5.60 -3.04 -3.99
C VAL A 109 5.75 -4.47 -4.48
N GLY A 110 6.32 -4.64 -5.68
CA GLY A 110 6.58 -5.95 -6.27
C GLY A 110 7.75 -6.64 -5.58
N VAL A 111 7.46 -7.51 -4.61
CA VAL A 111 8.47 -8.22 -3.79
C VAL A 111 8.49 -9.73 -3.98
N LEU A 112 7.57 -10.28 -4.78
CA LEU A 112 7.42 -11.74 -4.96
C LEU A 112 8.20 -12.30 -6.16
N GLN A 113 8.34 -11.51 -7.24
CA GLN A 113 9.04 -11.93 -8.46
C GLN A 113 10.42 -11.27 -8.54
N LEU A 114 11.48 -12.07 -8.47
CA LEU A 114 12.85 -11.59 -8.60
C LEU A 114 13.20 -11.26 -10.07
N PRO A 115 14.03 -10.23 -10.33
CA PRO A 115 14.69 -9.34 -9.37
C PRO A 115 13.77 -8.24 -8.81
N ILE A 116 13.91 -7.95 -7.52
CA ILE A 116 13.14 -6.90 -6.81
C ILE A 116 13.99 -5.66 -6.53
N PRO A 117 13.38 -4.50 -6.20
CA PRO A 117 14.13 -3.34 -5.75
C PRO A 117 15.05 -3.67 -4.58
N THR A 118 16.27 -3.12 -4.60
CA THR A 118 17.18 -3.27 -3.46
C THR A 118 16.66 -2.51 -2.24
N ALA A 119 17.05 -2.94 -1.04
CA ALA A 119 16.73 -2.21 0.19
C ALA A 119 17.16 -0.73 0.15
N ARG A 120 18.31 -0.44 -0.49
CA ARG A 120 18.77 0.94 -0.71
C ARG A 120 17.81 1.73 -1.61
N ARG A 121 17.23 1.11 -2.64
CA ARG A 121 16.24 1.75 -3.51
C ARG A 121 14.96 2.05 -2.74
N CYS A 122 14.48 1.12 -1.92
CA CYS A 122 13.32 1.35 -1.04
C CYS A 122 13.58 2.46 -0.01
N TYR A 123 14.77 2.52 0.58
CA TYR A 123 15.15 3.60 1.50
C TYR A 123 15.14 4.97 0.81
N LYS A 124 15.73 5.07 -0.39
CA LYS A 124 15.71 6.30 -1.19
C LYS A 124 14.29 6.70 -1.58
N LEU A 125 13.43 5.73 -1.91
CA LEU A 125 12.02 5.98 -2.19
C LEU A 125 11.33 6.62 -0.97
N GLY A 126 11.57 6.11 0.24
CA GLY A 126 11.06 6.72 1.47
C GLY A 126 11.50 8.18 1.66
N GLN A 127 12.74 8.52 1.32
CA GLN A 127 13.23 9.90 1.35
C GLN A 127 12.52 10.80 0.32
N ALA A 128 12.25 10.28 -0.88
CA ALA A 128 11.51 10.99 -1.92
C ALA A 128 10.03 11.17 -1.55
N LEU A 129 9.40 10.12 -1.05
CA LEU A 129 8.02 10.14 -0.53
C LEU A 129 7.82 11.21 0.53
N ARG A 130 8.78 11.37 1.46
CA ARG A 130 8.73 12.46 2.45
C ARG A 130 8.63 13.83 1.78
N ARG A 131 9.52 14.14 0.83
CA ARG A 131 9.52 15.43 0.12
C ARG A 131 8.25 15.63 -0.70
N ALA A 132 7.77 14.57 -1.34
CA ALA A 132 6.54 14.59 -2.12
C ALA A 132 5.33 14.92 -1.23
N ILE A 133 5.19 14.26 -0.08
CA ILE A 133 4.09 14.49 0.86
C ILE A 133 4.19 15.89 1.48
N GLU A 134 5.36 16.32 1.94
CA GLU A 134 5.57 17.64 2.56
C GLU A 134 5.39 18.83 1.59
N SER A 135 5.46 18.59 0.28
CA SER A 135 5.25 19.62 -0.75
C SER A 135 3.83 19.68 -1.28
N TYR A 136 2.91 18.83 -0.80
CA TYR A 136 1.50 18.93 -1.15
C TYR A 136 0.92 20.24 -0.60
N PRO A 137 0.16 21.03 -1.39
CA PRO A 137 -0.21 22.39 -1.00
C PRO A 137 -1.29 22.48 0.08
N GLU A 138 -2.01 21.39 0.36
CA GLU A 138 -3.04 21.38 1.41
C GLU A 138 -2.45 20.93 2.75
N ASP A 139 -2.98 21.48 3.84
CA ASP A 139 -2.59 21.14 5.21
C ASP A 139 -3.24 19.81 5.65
N LEU A 140 -2.65 18.70 5.20
CA LEU A 140 -3.10 17.34 5.52
C LEU A 140 -2.22 16.68 6.56
N LYS A 141 -2.85 16.00 7.53
CA LYS A 141 -2.16 15.05 8.42
C LYS A 141 -2.03 13.71 7.71
N VAL A 142 -0.85 13.42 7.19
CA VAL A 142 -0.55 12.14 6.54
C VAL A 142 0.18 11.20 7.49
N ALA A 143 -0.33 9.97 7.65
CA ALA A 143 0.39 8.89 8.31
C ALA A 143 0.91 7.88 7.27
N ILE A 144 2.12 7.36 7.45
CA ILE A 144 2.69 6.32 6.60
C ILE A 144 2.52 4.98 7.29
N VAL A 145 1.93 4.01 6.60
CA VAL A 145 1.76 2.63 7.06
C VAL A 145 2.53 1.72 6.12
N ALA A 146 3.36 0.83 6.66
CA ALA A 146 4.07 -0.19 5.88
C ALA A 146 3.82 -1.56 6.50
N THR A 147 3.37 -2.51 5.69
CA THR A 147 2.94 -3.84 6.15
C THR A 147 3.84 -4.97 5.64
N GLY A 148 3.57 -6.19 6.11
CA GLY A 148 4.35 -7.40 5.82
C GLY A 148 5.39 -7.72 6.89
N GLY A 149 5.96 -8.93 6.80
CA GLY A 149 6.98 -9.42 7.74
C GLY A 149 6.41 -10.00 9.05
N VAL A 150 7.25 -10.34 10.03
CA VAL A 150 8.73 -10.24 10.01
C VAL A 150 9.33 -11.55 9.47
N SER A 151 9.82 -12.44 10.33
CA SER A 151 10.40 -13.71 9.92
C SER A 151 9.30 -14.75 9.69
N HIS A 152 9.10 -15.15 8.44
CA HIS A 152 8.17 -16.21 8.07
C HIS A 152 8.54 -16.81 6.72
N GLN A 153 8.23 -18.09 6.51
CA GLN A 153 8.35 -18.77 5.22
C GLN A 153 7.14 -19.68 5.01
N VAL A 154 6.46 -19.51 3.87
CA VAL A 154 5.18 -20.17 3.57
C VAL A 154 5.25 -21.15 2.38
N HIS A 155 6.45 -21.44 1.87
CA HIS A 155 6.65 -22.36 0.75
C HIS A 155 7.86 -23.27 0.94
N GLY A 156 7.84 -24.42 0.26
CA GLY A 156 8.93 -25.40 0.23
C GLY A 156 9.10 -26.18 1.54
N GLU A 157 10.14 -27.00 1.62
CA GLU A 157 10.45 -27.87 2.76
C GLU A 157 10.79 -27.09 4.03
N ARG A 158 11.15 -25.81 3.90
CA ARG A 158 11.44 -24.88 5.00
C ARG A 158 10.21 -24.06 5.42
N CYS A 159 9.02 -24.41 4.94
CA CYS A 159 7.76 -23.80 5.39
C CYS A 159 7.60 -23.93 6.92
N GLY A 160 7.11 -22.87 7.56
CA GLY A 160 7.00 -22.78 9.01
C GLY A 160 8.26 -22.27 9.72
N PHE A 161 9.29 -21.87 8.97
CA PHE A 161 10.44 -21.19 9.57
C PHE A 161 10.06 -19.81 10.12
N ASN A 162 10.45 -19.56 11.36
CA ASN A 162 10.45 -18.25 12.00
C ASN A 162 11.82 -18.01 12.65
N ASN A 163 12.18 -16.74 12.80
CA ASN A 163 13.30 -16.29 13.63
C ASN A 163 12.76 -15.27 14.65
N PRO A 164 12.38 -15.73 15.85
CA PRO A 164 11.69 -14.90 16.84
C PRO A 164 12.63 -14.02 17.68
N GLU A 165 13.94 -14.21 17.58
CA GLU A 165 14.97 -13.45 18.29
C GLU A 165 15.33 -12.12 17.58
#